data_AF-A0A3M1LFI8-F1
#
_entry.id   AF-A0A3M1LFI8-F1
#
_cell.length_a   1.000
_cell.length_b   1.000
_cell.length_c   1.000
_cell.angle_alpha   90.00
_cell.angle_beta   90.00
_cell.angle_gamma   90.00
#
_symmetry.space_group_name_H-M   'P 1'
#
loop_
_entity.id
_entity.type
_entity.pdbx_description
1 polymer ?
#
loop_
_entity_poly.entity_id
_entity_poly.type
_entity_poly.pdbx_seq_one_letter_code
_entity_poly.pdbx_strand_id
1 'polypeptide(L)'
;MEILIFLLVSYILLSISLMKVFEKAGEAGWKGLVPGLNFVVWARLIGRKPAYAALLLVPIVNIFIYAGMCVDLVRSFGKYRFWHSALAVIYAPVMFFWLGWSKEEKYLEPILPAERAYFQKIQKAREENKARLLAKLERNNPYRKGPIREWVEAIVFAVFAAAFIRLFLIEAYTIPTSSMEDSLLVGDFLFVSKAHYGIRTPQTVLMVPLLHNRIPGLDAESYIREPSLPYFRLPALESIDHNEPVVFNYPEGDSVYVFPERTWSIYDYRRGTISPRRAREIT
;
A
#
# COMPACT_ATOMS: atom_id res chain seq x y z
N MET A 1 -3.62 -1.41 22.37
CA MET A 1 -4.82 -2.25 22.55
C MET A 1 -5.89 -1.94 21.51
N GLU A 2 -6.18 -0.66 21.27
CA GLU A 2 -7.20 -0.21 20.31
C GLU A 2 -6.99 -0.67 18.87
N ILE A 3 -5.76 -0.63 18.35
CA ILE A 3 -5.47 -1.05 16.97
C ILE A 3 -5.64 -2.56 16.78
N LEU A 4 -5.27 -3.37 17.78
CA LEU A 4 -5.47 -4.82 17.71
C LEU A 4 -6.98 -5.16 17.71
N ILE A 5 -7.76 -4.45 18.53
CA ILE A 5 -9.22 -4.57 18.54
C ILE A 5 -9.79 -4.14 17.18
N PHE A 6 -9.34 -3.01 16.63
CA PHE A 6 -9.76 -2.54 15.31
C PHE A 6 -9.47 -3.55 14.20
N LEU A 7 -8.27 -4.15 14.19
CA LEU A 7 -7.88 -5.17 13.21
C LEU A 7 -8.73 -6.44 13.37
N LEU A 8 -8.99 -6.87 14.61
CA LEU A 8 -9.80 -8.05 14.90
C LEU A 8 -11.27 -7.82 14.51
N VAL A 9 -11.83 -6.66 14.83
CA VAL A 9 -13.19 -6.26 14.41
C VAL A 9 -13.27 -6.16 12.88
N SER A 10 -12.29 -5.51 12.24
CA SER A 10 -12.23 -5.40 10.77
C SER A 10 -12.13 -6.77 10.10
N TYR A 11 -11.39 -7.70 10.71
CA TYR A 11 -11.29 -9.08 10.24
C TYR A 11 -12.61 -9.85 10.40
N ILE A 12 -13.30 -9.69 11.54
CA ILE A 12 -14.63 -10.29 11.74
C ILE A 12 -15.62 -9.74 10.72
N LEU A 13 -15.64 -8.42 10.51
CA LEU A 13 -16.48 -7.77 9.50
C LEU A 13 -16.16 -8.27 8.09
N LEU A 14 -14.88 -8.44 7.76
CA LEU A 14 -14.46 -9.04 6.50
C LEU A 14 -15.03 -10.46 6.35
N SER A 15 -14.89 -11.30 7.37
CA SER A 15 -15.38 -12.67 7.36
C SER A 15 -16.91 -12.76 7.21
N ILE A 16 -17.65 -11.89 7.91
CA ILE A 16 -19.12 -11.78 7.77
C ILE A 16 -19.50 -11.30 6.37
N SER A 17 -18.79 -10.32 5.82
CA SER A 17 -19.04 -9.84 4.46
C SER A 17 -18.77 -10.93 3.40
N LEU A 18 -17.70 -11.71 3.57
CA LEU A 18 -17.36 -12.82 2.69
C LEU A 18 -18.37 -13.96 2.74
N MET A 19 -18.99 -14.22 3.90
CA MET A 19 -20.05 -15.23 4.03
C MET A 19 -21.15 -15.03 2.97
N LYS A 20 -21.67 -13.81 2.84
CA LYS A 20 -22.72 -13.50 1.85
C LYS A 20 -22.21 -13.45 0.41
N VAL A 21 -20.97 -13.01 0.21
CA VAL A 21 -20.33 -13.08 -1.10
C VAL A 21 -20.20 -14.54 -1.57
N PHE A 22 -19.84 -15.46 -0.68
CA PHE A 22 -19.68 -16.88 -1.00
C PHE A 22 -21.02 -17.54 -1.31
N GLU A 23 -22.07 -17.26 -0.52
CA GLU A 23 -23.43 -17.72 -0.81
C GLU A 23 -23.88 -17.31 -2.22
N LYS A 24 -23.58 -16.07 -2.64
CA LYS A 24 -23.89 -15.59 -3.99
C LYS A 24 -23.09 -16.23 -5.09
N ALA A 25 -21.88 -16.68 -4.79
CA ALA A 25 -21.02 -17.37 -5.73
C ALA A 25 -21.29 -18.89 -5.79
N GLY A 26 -22.30 -19.38 -5.06
CA GLY A 26 -22.66 -20.80 -5.01
C GLY A 26 -21.77 -21.64 -4.09
N GLU A 27 -20.97 -21.00 -3.23
CA GLU A 27 -20.15 -21.66 -2.21
C GLU A 27 -20.82 -21.57 -0.83
N ALA A 28 -20.49 -22.51 0.06
CA ALA A 28 -21.08 -22.52 1.40
C ALA A 28 -20.59 -21.32 2.24
N GLY A 29 -21.52 -20.47 2.68
CA GLY A 29 -21.21 -19.21 3.37
C GLY A 29 -20.34 -19.37 4.63
N TRP A 30 -20.52 -20.46 5.39
CA TRP A 30 -19.72 -20.72 6.60
C TRP A 30 -18.21 -20.75 6.35
N LYS A 31 -17.78 -21.11 5.13
CA LYS A 31 -16.36 -21.11 4.74
C LYS A 31 -15.74 -19.72 4.80
N GLY A 32 -16.54 -18.66 4.73
CA GLY A 32 -16.10 -17.27 4.90
C GLY A 32 -15.71 -16.89 6.33
N LEU A 33 -16.24 -17.63 7.33
CA LEU A 33 -16.00 -17.37 8.75
C LEU A 33 -14.74 -18.07 9.28
N VAL A 34 -14.28 -19.13 8.60
CA VAL A 34 -13.11 -19.90 9.03
C VAL A 34 -11.84 -19.24 8.52
N PRO A 35 -10.92 -18.82 9.42
CA PRO A 35 -9.66 -18.24 9.02
C PRO A 35 -8.82 -19.15 8.13
N GLY A 36 -8.23 -18.58 7.08
CA GLY A 36 -7.42 -19.31 6.10
C GLY A 36 -8.27 -19.98 5.02
N LEU A 37 -9.31 -20.73 5.42
CA LEU A 37 -10.25 -21.34 4.47
C LEU A 37 -10.97 -20.26 3.64
N ASN A 38 -11.34 -19.16 4.26
CA ASN A 38 -11.95 -18.01 3.59
C ASN A 38 -11.08 -17.50 2.42
N PHE A 39 -9.78 -17.31 2.64
CA PHE A 39 -8.85 -16.87 1.60
C PHE A 39 -8.64 -17.93 0.50
N VAL A 40 -8.64 -19.22 0.85
CA VAL A 40 -8.53 -20.32 -0.11
C VAL A 40 -9.74 -20.38 -1.05
N VAL A 41 -10.95 -20.29 -0.50
CA VAL A 41 -12.20 -20.25 -1.28
C VAL A 41 -12.25 -18.98 -2.11
N TRP A 42 -11.91 -17.85 -1.53
CA TRP A 42 -11.84 -16.58 -2.25
C TRP A 42 -10.86 -16.65 -3.42
N ALA A 43 -9.65 -17.19 -3.25
CA ALA A 43 -8.70 -17.39 -4.33
C ALA A 43 -9.29 -18.23 -5.48
N ARG A 44 -10.08 -19.26 -5.16
CA ARG A 44 -10.79 -20.06 -6.17
C ARG A 44 -11.87 -19.25 -6.89
N LEU A 45 -12.66 -18.44 -6.18
CA LEU A 45 -13.72 -17.60 -6.77
C LEU A 45 -13.17 -16.60 -7.78
N ILE A 46 -11.99 -16.03 -7.55
CA ILE A 46 -11.36 -15.13 -8.53
C ILE A 46 -10.65 -15.88 -9.69
N GLY A 47 -10.63 -17.21 -9.65
CA GLY A 47 -10.01 -18.06 -10.66
C GLY A 47 -8.50 -18.25 -10.49
N ARG A 48 -7.98 -18.08 -9.27
CA ARG A 48 -6.59 -18.41 -8.90
C ARG A 48 -6.51 -19.81 -8.29
N LYS A 49 -5.29 -20.36 -8.25
CA LYS A 49 -5.02 -21.61 -7.55
C LYS A 49 -5.22 -21.42 -6.03
N PRO A 50 -5.81 -22.39 -5.30
CA PRO A 50 -5.93 -22.36 -3.84
C PRO A 50 -4.64 -22.00 -3.09
N ALA A 51 -3.50 -22.51 -3.56
CA ALA A 51 -2.17 -22.25 -3.00
C ALA A 51 -1.77 -20.76 -3.05
N TYR A 52 -2.39 -19.95 -3.90
CA TYR A 52 -2.13 -18.52 -3.97
C TYR A 52 -2.46 -17.81 -2.65
N ALA A 53 -3.41 -18.33 -1.87
CA ALA A 53 -3.74 -17.82 -0.55
C ALA A 53 -2.57 -17.94 0.45
N ALA A 54 -1.64 -18.88 0.26
CA ALA A 54 -0.47 -19.02 1.13
C ALA A 54 0.48 -17.80 1.05
N LEU A 55 0.45 -17.04 -0.05
CA LEU A 55 1.24 -15.81 -0.18
C LEU A 55 0.76 -14.70 0.77
N LEU A 56 -0.45 -14.81 1.35
CA LEU A 56 -0.92 -13.90 2.39
C LEU A 56 -0.21 -14.10 3.73
N LEU A 57 0.48 -15.25 3.92
CA LEU A 57 1.28 -15.52 5.11
C LEU A 57 2.67 -14.90 5.03
N VAL A 58 3.13 -14.56 3.83
CA VAL A 58 4.41 -13.88 3.62
C VAL A 58 4.21 -12.40 3.99
N PRO A 59 4.85 -11.89 5.06
CA PRO A 59 4.77 -10.47 5.40
C PRO A 59 5.18 -9.63 4.20
N ILE A 60 4.72 -8.38 4.14
CA ILE A 60 5.00 -7.45 3.03
C ILE A 60 4.25 -7.80 1.75
N VAL A 61 4.48 -9.00 1.23
CA VAL A 61 3.84 -9.51 0.01
C VAL A 61 2.32 -9.63 0.21
N ASN A 62 1.88 -10.00 1.41
CA ASN A 62 0.48 -10.13 1.77
C ASN A 62 -0.37 -8.90 1.42
N ILE A 63 0.14 -7.68 1.55
CA ILE A 63 -0.60 -6.44 1.25
C ILE A 63 -0.93 -6.35 -0.24
N PHE A 64 0.06 -6.63 -1.11
CA PHE A 64 -0.13 -6.62 -2.56
C PHE A 64 -1.08 -7.73 -3.02
N ILE A 65 -0.90 -8.93 -2.46
CA ILE A 65 -1.75 -10.09 -2.76
C ILE A 65 -3.18 -9.82 -2.33
N TYR A 66 -3.39 -9.32 -1.12
CA TYR A 66 -4.70 -8.97 -0.59
C TYR A 66 -5.39 -7.89 -1.43
N ALA A 67 -4.68 -6.80 -1.77
CA ALA A 67 -5.21 -5.75 -2.63
C ALA A 67 -5.62 -6.29 -4.00
N GLY A 68 -4.78 -7.12 -4.63
CA GLY A 68 -5.10 -7.77 -5.90
C GLY A 68 -6.33 -8.67 -5.82
N MET A 69 -6.43 -9.50 -4.76
CA MET A 69 -7.61 -10.35 -4.52
C MET A 69 -8.89 -9.54 -4.31
N CYS A 70 -8.81 -8.37 -3.66
CA CYS A 70 -9.95 -7.45 -3.49
C CYS A 70 -10.43 -6.90 -4.81
N VAL A 71 -9.52 -6.39 -5.64
CA VAL A 71 -9.84 -5.89 -6.97
C VAL A 71 -10.44 -6.98 -7.84
N ASP A 72 -9.83 -8.17 -7.87
CA ASP A 72 -10.29 -9.28 -8.69
C ASP A 72 -11.70 -9.75 -8.27
N LEU A 73 -11.99 -9.83 -6.98
CA LEU A 73 -13.32 -10.23 -6.50
C LEU A 73 -14.40 -9.25 -6.93
N VAL A 74 -14.17 -7.95 -6.74
CA VAL A 74 -15.12 -6.91 -7.16
C VAL A 74 -15.35 -6.96 -8.67
N ARG A 75 -14.30 -7.24 -9.47
CA ARG A 75 -14.42 -7.43 -10.91
C ARG A 75 -15.23 -8.68 -11.29
N SER A 76 -15.17 -9.78 -10.51
CA SER A 76 -16.02 -10.96 -10.72
C SER A 76 -17.53 -10.68 -10.54
N PHE A 77 -17.90 -9.59 -9.86
CA PHE A 77 -19.29 -9.08 -9.77
C PHE A 77 -19.62 -8.06 -10.89
N GLY A 78 -18.76 -7.92 -11.91
CA GLY A 78 -18.97 -6.98 -13.01
C GLY A 78 -18.68 -5.51 -12.65
N LYS A 79 -18.08 -5.23 -11.49
CA LYS A 79 -17.77 -3.87 -11.05
C LYS A 79 -16.39 -3.45 -11.53
N TYR A 80 -16.36 -2.90 -12.74
CA TYR A 80 -15.11 -2.47 -13.36
C TYR A 80 -14.70 -1.03 -13.05
N ARG A 81 -15.53 -0.20 -12.40
CA ARG A 81 -15.16 1.21 -12.15
C ARG A 81 -14.04 1.34 -11.12
N PHE A 82 -13.18 2.35 -11.30
CA PHE A 82 -12.05 2.66 -10.42
C PHE A 82 -12.46 2.75 -8.93
N TRP A 83 -13.53 3.48 -8.63
CA TRP A 83 -13.98 3.68 -7.24
C TRP A 83 -14.36 2.39 -6.52
N HIS A 84 -14.90 1.38 -7.21
CA HIS A 84 -15.19 0.09 -6.59
C HIS A 84 -13.91 -0.66 -6.26
N SER A 85 -12.91 -0.62 -7.14
CA SER A 85 -11.60 -1.22 -6.90
C SER A 85 -10.85 -0.50 -5.77
N ALA A 86 -10.86 0.84 -5.76
CA ALA A 86 -10.23 1.64 -4.72
C ALA A 86 -10.86 1.39 -3.35
N LEU A 87 -12.20 1.40 -3.26
CA LEU A 87 -12.91 1.12 -2.01
C LEU A 87 -12.62 -0.29 -1.49
N ALA A 88 -12.52 -1.28 -2.39
CA ALA A 88 -12.18 -2.65 -2.00
C ALA A 88 -10.79 -2.77 -1.39
N VAL A 89 -9.82 -2.01 -1.89
CA VAL A 89 -8.44 -2.01 -1.37
C VAL A 89 -8.35 -1.23 -0.05
N ILE A 90 -9.01 -0.07 0.03
CA ILE A 90 -8.99 0.79 1.22
C ILE A 90 -9.74 0.12 2.39
N TYR A 91 -10.94 -0.41 2.12
CA TYR A 91 -11.75 -1.05 3.15
C TYR A 91 -12.69 -2.10 2.56
N ALA A 92 -12.13 -3.29 2.30
CA ALA A 92 -12.82 -4.45 1.77
C ALA A 92 -14.14 -4.81 2.49
N PRO A 93 -14.26 -4.75 3.84
CA PRO A 93 -15.49 -5.14 4.52
C PRO A 93 -16.72 -4.37 4.03
N VAL A 94 -16.61 -3.05 3.83
CA VAL A 94 -17.73 -2.23 3.34
C VAL A 94 -18.11 -2.61 1.91
N MET A 95 -17.12 -2.75 1.02
CA MET A 95 -17.38 -3.08 -0.37
C MET A 95 -17.98 -4.48 -0.53
N PHE A 96 -17.48 -5.47 0.21
CA PHE A 96 -17.98 -6.84 0.14
C PHE A 96 -19.32 -6.99 0.85
N PHE A 97 -19.57 -6.21 1.91
CA PHE A 97 -20.87 -6.19 2.54
C PHE A 97 -21.94 -5.68 1.56
N TRP A 98 -21.62 -4.59 0.86
CA TRP A 98 -22.49 -4.07 -0.21
C TRP A 98 -22.72 -5.11 -1.32
N LEU A 99 -21.67 -5.77 -1.81
CA LEU A 99 -21.80 -6.83 -2.82
C LEU A 99 -22.59 -8.05 -2.30
N GLY A 100 -22.37 -8.45 -1.05
CA GLY A 100 -22.98 -9.62 -0.43
C GLY A 100 -24.47 -9.43 -0.15
N TRP A 101 -24.90 -8.26 0.34
CA TRP A 101 -26.28 -8.02 0.76
C TRP A 101 -27.19 -7.43 -0.33
N SER A 102 -26.64 -6.73 -1.34
CA SER A 102 -27.46 -6.08 -2.36
C SER A 102 -28.13 -7.08 -3.29
N LYS A 103 -29.47 -7.12 -3.37
CA LYS A 103 -30.19 -8.12 -4.21
C LYS A 103 -29.86 -8.02 -5.72
N GLU A 104 -29.47 -6.85 -6.18
CA GLU A 104 -29.14 -6.57 -7.58
C GLU A 104 -27.80 -7.18 -8.01
N GLU A 105 -26.87 -7.33 -7.06
CA GLU A 105 -25.51 -7.74 -7.34
C GLU A 105 -25.40 -9.25 -7.42
N LYS A 106 -25.07 -9.76 -8.60
CA LYS A 106 -24.88 -11.20 -8.86
C LYS A 106 -23.42 -11.48 -9.15
N TYR A 107 -22.93 -12.58 -8.59
CA TYR A 107 -21.64 -13.12 -8.98
C TYR A 107 -21.76 -13.64 -10.42
N LEU A 108 -20.88 -13.17 -11.31
CA LEU A 108 -20.95 -13.52 -12.74
C LEU A 108 -20.12 -14.77 -13.02
N GLU A 109 -18.80 -14.62 -12.97
CA GLU A 109 -17.84 -15.68 -13.25
C GLU A 109 -16.47 -15.31 -12.66
N PRO A 110 -15.56 -16.30 -12.52
CA PRO A 110 -14.18 -16.01 -12.14
C PRO A 110 -13.50 -15.07 -13.14
N ILE A 111 -13.12 -13.87 -12.69
CA ILE A 111 -12.61 -12.82 -13.57
C ILE A 111 -11.35 -13.21 -14.35
N LEU A 112 -10.39 -13.90 -13.73
CA LEU A 112 -9.09 -14.15 -14.37
C LEU A 112 -9.19 -15.12 -15.57
N PRO A 113 -9.88 -16.27 -15.47
CA PRO A 113 -10.20 -17.08 -16.63
C PRO A 113 -10.98 -16.33 -17.70
N ALA A 114 -11.99 -15.55 -17.31
CA ALA A 114 -12.85 -14.82 -18.24
C ALA A 114 -12.05 -13.77 -19.04
N GLU A 115 -11.21 -13.00 -18.35
CA GLU A 115 -10.32 -12.00 -18.93
C GLU A 115 -9.28 -12.65 -19.86
N ARG A 116 -8.63 -13.75 -19.43
CA ARG A 116 -7.69 -14.51 -20.27
C ARG A 116 -8.36 -15.08 -21.53
N ALA A 117 -9.55 -15.66 -21.40
CA ALA A 117 -10.29 -16.19 -22.53
C ALA A 117 -10.67 -15.09 -23.52
N TYR A 118 -11.03 -13.90 -23.02
CA TYR A 118 -11.31 -12.74 -23.85
C TYR A 118 -10.07 -12.26 -24.61
N PHE A 119 -8.93 -12.13 -23.92
CA PHE A 119 -7.67 -11.77 -24.55
C PHE A 119 -7.22 -12.80 -25.60
N GLN A 120 -7.40 -14.10 -25.34
CA GLN A 120 -7.13 -15.13 -26.35
C GLN A 120 -8.02 -15.00 -27.58
N LYS A 121 -9.30 -14.62 -27.42
CA LYS A 121 -10.19 -14.35 -28.57
C LYS A 121 -9.69 -13.17 -29.41
N ILE A 122 -9.21 -12.10 -28.76
CA ILE A 122 -8.60 -10.96 -29.45
C ILE A 122 -7.33 -11.38 -30.19
N GLN A 123 -6.44 -12.13 -29.53
CA GLN A 123 -5.19 -12.59 -30.15
C GLN A 123 -5.44 -13.51 -31.35
N LYS A 124 -6.34 -14.49 -31.22
CA LYS A 124 -6.73 -15.35 -32.35
C LYS A 124 -7.33 -14.54 -33.50
N ALA A 125 -8.18 -13.56 -33.21
CA ALA A 125 -8.72 -12.69 -34.25
C ALA A 125 -7.64 -11.83 -34.94
N ARG A 126 -6.56 -11.50 -34.21
CA ARG A 126 -5.39 -10.78 -34.73
C ARG A 126 -4.52 -11.68 -35.61
N GLU A 127 -4.24 -12.90 -35.16
CA GLU A 127 -3.47 -13.92 -35.90
C GLU A 127 -4.18 -14.32 -37.20
N GLU A 128 -5.51 -14.50 -37.14
CA GLU A 128 -6.34 -14.81 -38.31
C GLU A 128 -6.59 -13.60 -39.22
N ASN A 129 -6.01 -12.42 -38.92
CA ASN A 129 -6.18 -11.15 -39.65
C ASN A 129 -7.67 -10.77 -39.90
N LYS A 130 -8.58 -11.20 -39.02
CA LYS A 130 -10.02 -10.91 -39.13
C LYS A 130 -10.34 -9.51 -38.60
N ALA A 131 -10.02 -8.48 -39.39
CA ALA A 131 -10.16 -7.07 -39.00
C ALA A 131 -11.55 -6.70 -38.43
N ARG A 132 -12.63 -7.23 -39.01
CA ARG A 132 -14.01 -6.97 -38.53
C ARG A 132 -14.29 -7.59 -37.16
N LEU A 133 -13.81 -8.82 -36.94
CA LEU A 133 -13.99 -9.52 -35.67
C LEU A 133 -13.18 -8.84 -34.57
N LEU A 134 -11.94 -8.47 -34.88
CA LEU A 134 -11.06 -7.74 -33.99
C LEU A 134 -11.69 -6.41 -33.57
N ALA A 135 -12.14 -5.59 -34.52
CA ALA A 135 -12.80 -4.31 -34.21
C ALA A 135 -14.07 -4.50 -33.36
N LYS A 136 -14.85 -5.57 -33.59
CA LYS A 136 -16.04 -5.89 -32.78
C LYS A 136 -15.66 -6.29 -31.35
N LEU A 137 -14.62 -7.10 -31.18
CA LEU A 137 -14.12 -7.51 -29.86
C LEU A 137 -13.53 -6.32 -29.10
N GLU A 138 -12.71 -5.49 -29.75
CA GLU A 138 -12.13 -4.31 -29.09
C GLU A 138 -13.17 -3.27 -28.68
N ARG A 139 -14.21 -3.07 -29.51
CA ARG A 139 -15.31 -2.15 -29.21
C ARG A 139 -16.20 -2.65 -28.06
N ASN A 140 -16.41 -3.96 -27.96
CA ASN A 140 -17.27 -4.57 -26.95
C ASN A 140 -16.49 -5.14 -25.76
N ASN A 141 -15.24 -4.69 -25.54
CA ASN A 141 -14.40 -5.21 -24.46
C ASN A 141 -14.86 -4.65 -23.10
N PRO A 142 -15.46 -5.47 -22.21
CA PRO A 142 -15.90 -5.01 -20.90
C PRO A 142 -14.74 -4.76 -19.93
N TYR A 143 -13.57 -5.34 -20.21
CA TYR A 143 -12.38 -5.28 -19.35
C TYR A 143 -11.43 -4.14 -19.71
N ARG A 144 -11.69 -3.43 -20.81
CA ARG A 144 -10.87 -2.30 -21.24
C ARG A 144 -10.95 -1.19 -20.20
N LYS A 145 -9.80 -0.79 -19.67
CA LYS A 145 -9.68 0.38 -18.81
C LYS A 145 -9.47 1.62 -19.69
N GLY A 146 -9.94 2.77 -19.21
CA GLY A 146 -9.66 4.04 -19.89
C GLY A 146 -8.16 4.38 -19.79
N PRO A 147 -7.56 5.04 -20.79
CA PRO A 147 -6.12 5.31 -20.81
C PRO A 147 -5.66 6.14 -19.59
N ILE A 148 -6.47 7.13 -19.19
CA ILE A 148 -6.22 7.94 -17.99
C ILE A 148 -6.20 7.06 -16.73
N ARG A 149 -7.13 6.11 -16.63
CA ARG A 149 -7.21 5.21 -15.48
C ARG A 149 -6.00 4.28 -15.39
N GLU A 150 -5.57 3.72 -16.51
CA GLU A 150 -4.38 2.85 -16.54
C GLU A 150 -3.14 3.60 -16.09
N TRP A 151 -2.96 4.84 -16.57
CA TRP A 151 -1.88 5.72 -16.13
C TRP A 151 -1.96 6.05 -14.64
N VAL A 152 -3.15 6.41 -14.13
CA VAL A 152 -3.34 6.72 -12.70
C VAL A 152 -3.11 5.49 -11.82
N GLU A 153 -3.64 4.31 -12.18
CA GLU A 153 -3.43 3.06 -11.44
C GLU A 153 -1.93 2.69 -11.42
N ALA A 154 -1.21 2.87 -12.53
CA ALA A 154 0.22 2.60 -12.61
C ALA A 154 1.03 3.57 -11.73
N ILE A 155 0.72 4.87 -11.75
CA ILE A 155 1.39 5.87 -10.90
C ILE A 155 1.12 5.58 -9.43
N VAL A 156 -0.14 5.32 -9.05
CA VAL A 156 -0.50 5.00 -7.66
C VAL A 156 0.23 3.74 -7.19
N PHE A 157 0.29 2.71 -8.02
CA PHE A 157 1.04 1.49 -7.71
C PHE A 157 2.54 1.75 -7.56
N ALA A 158 3.14 2.55 -8.45
CA ALA A 158 4.56 2.90 -8.39
C ALA A 158 4.89 3.72 -7.13
N VAL A 159 4.09 4.74 -6.80
CA VAL A 159 4.26 5.55 -5.58
C VAL A 159 4.09 4.70 -4.33
N PHE A 160 3.09 3.81 -4.30
CA PHE A 160 2.88 2.89 -3.19
C PHE A 160 4.06 1.93 -3.02
N ALA A 161 4.54 1.31 -4.12
CA ALA A 161 5.70 0.42 -4.09
C ALA A 161 6.98 1.16 -3.68
N ALA A 162 7.21 2.37 -4.18
CA ALA A 162 8.36 3.20 -3.82
C ALA A 162 8.32 3.60 -2.33
N ALA A 163 7.15 4.04 -1.84
CA ALA A 163 6.98 4.36 -0.43
C ALA A 163 7.13 3.14 0.47
N PHE A 164 6.68 1.98 0.00
CA PHE A 164 6.86 0.71 0.69
C PHE A 164 8.34 0.31 0.79
N ILE A 165 9.08 0.36 -0.33
CA ILE A 165 10.52 0.11 -0.37
C ILE A 165 11.25 1.07 0.59
N ARG A 166 10.86 2.35 0.57
CA ARG A 166 11.42 3.38 1.44
C ARG A 166 11.15 3.13 2.93
N LEU A 167 9.96 2.62 3.26
CA LEU A 167 9.56 2.36 4.64
C LEU A 167 10.35 1.18 5.24
N PHE A 168 10.52 0.09 4.49
CA PHE A 168 11.01 -1.17 5.06
C PHE A 168 12.40 -1.61 4.60
N LEU A 169 12.84 -1.27 3.39
CA LEU A 169 14.03 -1.86 2.78
C LEU A 169 15.21 -0.90 2.75
N ILE A 170 15.09 0.21 2.03
CA ILE A 170 16.19 1.12 1.72
C ILE A 170 15.70 2.56 1.67
N GLU A 171 16.48 3.48 2.19
CA GLU A 171 16.20 4.91 2.07
C GLU A 171 17.45 5.66 1.63
N ALA A 172 17.27 6.60 0.70
CA ALA A 172 18.35 7.46 0.24
C ALA A 172 18.50 8.66 1.18
N TYR A 173 19.73 8.95 1.60
CA TYR A 173 20.09 10.10 2.41
C TYR A 173 21.18 10.91 1.71
N THR A 174 21.22 12.20 2.00
CA THR A 174 22.29 13.10 1.56
C THR A 174 22.97 13.68 2.79
N ILE A 175 24.31 13.67 2.82
CA ILE A 175 25.07 14.21 3.96
C ILE A 175 25.11 15.75 3.88
N PRO A 176 24.49 16.48 4.84
CA PRO A 176 24.43 17.94 4.78
C PRO A 176 25.58 18.62 5.55
N THR A 177 26.31 17.88 6.40
CA THR A 177 27.27 18.45 7.36
C THR A 177 28.62 17.78 7.29
N SER A 178 29.67 18.55 7.59
CA SER A 178 31.07 18.14 7.52
C SER A 178 31.57 17.22 8.63
N SER A 179 30.71 16.82 9.57
CA SER A 179 31.12 16.05 10.76
C SER A 179 31.74 14.68 10.45
N MET A 180 31.55 14.16 9.24
CA MET A 180 32.10 12.87 8.79
C MET A 180 33.07 13.02 7.60
N GLU A 181 33.58 14.22 7.31
CA GLU A 181 34.36 14.54 6.09
C GLU A 181 35.57 13.64 5.84
N ASP A 182 36.16 13.06 6.88
CA ASP A 182 37.28 12.12 6.73
C ASP A 182 36.87 10.79 6.04
N SER A 183 35.57 10.45 6.05
CA SER A 183 35.04 9.22 5.45
C SER A 183 33.89 9.44 4.45
N LEU A 184 33.04 10.44 4.68
CA LEU A 184 31.87 10.76 3.87
C LEU A 184 31.83 12.27 3.62
N LEU A 185 31.85 12.68 2.36
CA LEU A 185 31.91 14.09 2.00
C LEU A 185 30.52 14.73 2.04
N VAL A 186 30.50 16.05 2.26
CA VAL A 186 29.27 16.84 2.17
C VAL A 186 28.74 16.77 0.74
N GLY A 187 27.47 16.40 0.59
CA GLY A 187 26.82 16.21 -0.70
C GLY A 187 26.80 14.78 -1.22
N ASP A 188 27.46 13.83 -0.54
CA ASP A 188 27.38 12.41 -0.91
C ASP A 188 25.97 11.85 -0.71
N PHE A 189 25.55 11.00 -1.65
CA PHE A 189 24.29 10.27 -1.61
C PHE A 189 24.52 8.84 -1.15
N LEU A 190 23.83 8.45 -0.08
CA LEU A 190 23.97 7.15 0.56
C LEU A 190 22.65 6.40 0.54
N PHE A 191 22.70 5.10 0.23
CA PHE A 191 21.57 4.20 0.43
C PHE A 191 21.72 3.49 1.77
N VAL A 192 20.81 3.78 2.69
CA VAL A 192 20.78 3.15 4.01
C VAL A 192 19.88 1.93 3.95
N SER A 193 20.46 0.76 4.19
CA SER A 193 19.75 -0.51 4.28
C SER A 193 19.05 -0.65 5.63
N LYS A 194 17.72 -0.55 5.66
CA LYS A 194 16.93 -0.75 6.90
C LYS A 194 16.67 -2.23 7.20
N ALA A 195 16.76 -3.08 6.17
CA ALA A 195 16.52 -4.51 6.30
C ALA A 195 17.61 -5.23 7.10
N HIS A 196 18.88 -4.87 6.89
CA HIS A 196 20.03 -5.57 7.50
C HIS A 196 20.12 -5.31 9.00
N TYR A 197 19.89 -4.06 9.43
CA TYR A 197 20.02 -3.64 10.84
C TYR A 197 18.72 -3.78 11.66
N GLY A 198 17.74 -4.50 11.14
CA GLY A 198 16.45 -4.73 11.79
C GLY A 198 15.40 -3.71 11.37
N ILE A 199 14.41 -4.20 10.64
CA ILE A 199 13.30 -3.39 10.14
C ILE A 199 12.53 -2.80 11.31
N ARG A 200 12.35 -1.48 11.31
CA ARG A 200 11.53 -0.76 12.29
C ARG A 200 10.07 -0.81 11.86
N THR A 201 9.20 -1.12 12.80
CA THR A 201 7.75 -1.01 12.57
C THR A 201 7.35 0.46 12.44
N PRO A 202 6.40 0.79 11.55
CA PRO A 202 5.91 2.16 11.44
C PRO A 202 5.20 2.54 12.74
N GLN A 203 5.57 3.69 13.31
CA GLN A 203 4.93 4.24 14.50
C GLN A 203 3.67 5.05 14.17
N THR A 204 3.57 5.58 12.96
CA THR A 204 2.48 6.45 12.52
C THR A 204 1.49 5.66 11.67
N VAL A 205 0.19 5.83 11.92
CA VAL A 205 -0.87 5.11 11.19
C VAL A 205 -1.03 5.60 9.76
N LEU A 206 -0.87 6.91 9.53
CA LEU A 206 -1.01 7.52 8.20
C LEU A 206 0.10 8.54 7.97
N MET A 207 0.78 8.40 6.83
CA MET A 207 1.75 9.38 6.34
C MET A 207 1.54 9.61 4.84
N VAL A 208 1.91 10.80 4.38
CA VAL A 208 1.97 11.11 2.95
C VAL A 208 3.16 10.36 2.35
N PRO A 209 2.93 9.50 1.34
CA PRO A 209 3.98 8.74 0.70
C PRO A 209 5.10 9.64 0.17
N LEU A 210 6.35 9.19 0.29
CA LEU A 210 7.54 9.83 -0.26
C LEU A 210 7.93 11.21 0.32
N LEU A 211 7.16 11.80 1.24
CA LEU A 211 7.55 13.02 1.94
C LEU A 211 8.43 12.72 3.17
N HIS A 212 9.23 13.70 3.60
CA HIS A 212 10.14 13.60 4.74
C HIS A 212 9.64 14.54 5.84
N ASN A 213 9.03 14.00 6.89
CA ASN A 213 8.56 14.68 8.12
C ASN A 213 7.60 15.88 7.96
N ARG A 214 7.69 16.67 6.89
CA ARG A 214 6.96 17.90 6.61
C ARG A 214 6.48 17.92 5.16
N ILE A 215 5.38 18.62 4.94
CA ILE A 215 4.82 18.85 3.61
C ILE A 215 5.45 20.12 3.02
N PRO A 216 6.13 20.07 1.86
CA PRO A 216 6.64 21.28 1.21
C PRO A 216 5.52 22.29 0.94
N GLY A 217 5.72 23.55 1.33
CA GLY A 217 4.75 24.65 1.15
C GLY A 217 3.61 24.71 2.18
N LEU A 218 3.45 23.68 3.03
CA LEU A 218 2.52 23.69 4.15
C LEU A 218 3.34 23.61 5.43
N ASP A 219 3.08 24.50 6.38
CA ASP A 219 3.69 24.47 7.72
C ASP A 219 3.05 23.35 8.59
N ALA A 220 3.05 22.12 8.06
CA ALA A 220 2.41 20.95 8.62
C ALA A 220 3.25 19.69 8.41
N GLU A 221 3.13 18.76 9.35
CA GLU A 221 3.84 17.49 9.27
C GLU A 221 3.26 16.57 8.21
N SER A 222 4.10 15.70 7.65
CA SER A 222 3.71 14.75 6.61
C SER A 222 2.98 13.52 7.16
N TYR A 223 2.75 13.44 8.47
CA TYR A 223 2.16 12.28 9.15
C TYR A 223 1.21 12.68 10.27
N ILE A 224 0.30 11.76 10.60
CA ILE A 224 -0.58 11.90 11.77
C ILE A 224 0.17 11.37 13.00
N ARG A 225 0.34 12.22 14.02
CA ARG A 225 1.02 11.87 15.28
C ARG A 225 0.22 10.91 16.14
N GLU A 226 -1.09 11.13 16.24
CA GLU A 226 -1.98 10.36 17.11
C GLU A 226 -3.13 9.77 16.29
N PRO A 227 -3.41 8.46 16.39
CA PRO A 227 -2.79 7.48 17.28
C PRO A 227 -1.39 7.01 16.82
N SER A 228 -0.48 6.76 17.77
CA SER A 228 0.86 6.20 17.52
C SER A 228 0.98 4.75 17.98
N LEU A 229 1.68 3.94 17.18
CA LEU A 229 2.06 2.56 17.50
C LEU A 229 3.32 2.53 18.38
N PRO A 230 3.43 1.55 19.30
CA PRO A 230 4.64 1.38 20.10
C PRO A 230 5.83 1.07 19.18
N TYR A 231 7.00 1.59 19.55
CA TYR A 231 8.22 1.32 18.81
C TYR A 231 8.60 -0.17 18.93
N PHE A 232 8.70 -0.85 17.79
CA PHE A 232 9.19 -2.22 17.72
C PHE A 232 10.17 -2.38 16.55
N ARG A 233 11.27 -3.09 16.79
CA ARG A 233 12.29 -3.39 15.76
C ARG A 233 12.38 -4.91 15.63
N LEU A 234 12.31 -5.38 14.39
CA LEU A 234 12.55 -6.79 14.07
C LEU A 234 14.03 -7.15 14.29
N PRO A 235 14.35 -8.43 14.55
CA PRO A 235 15.73 -8.85 14.72
C PRO A 235 16.56 -8.45 13.50
N ALA A 236 17.77 -7.95 13.76
CA ALA A 236 18.72 -7.62 12.71
C ALA A 236 19.19 -8.91 12.01
N LEU A 237 19.43 -8.81 10.71
CA LEU A 237 20.00 -9.89 9.91
C LEU A 237 21.52 -9.96 10.09
N GLU A 238 22.14 -8.84 10.45
CA GLU A 238 23.58 -8.67 10.58
C GLU A 238 23.93 -7.88 11.85
N SER A 239 25.11 -8.13 12.42
CA SER A 239 25.67 -7.34 13.53
C SER A 239 26.43 -6.13 13.01
N ILE A 240 26.38 -5.02 13.73
CA ILE A 240 27.13 -3.80 13.37
C ILE A 240 28.59 -4.01 13.72
N ASP A 241 29.47 -3.84 12.73
CA ASP A 241 30.91 -3.87 12.95
C ASP A 241 31.41 -2.52 13.50
N HIS A 242 32.54 -2.56 14.21
CA HIS A 242 33.13 -1.35 14.76
C HIS A 242 33.55 -0.39 13.64
N ASN A 243 33.25 0.90 13.82
CA ASN A 243 33.51 2.00 12.88
C ASN A 243 32.65 2.02 11.61
N GLU A 244 31.58 1.22 11.54
CA GLU A 244 30.61 1.36 10.47
C GLU A 244 29.77 2.65 10.60
N PRO A 245 29.50 3.35 9.50
CA PRO A 245 28.59 4.49 9.50
C PRO A 245 27.14 4.00 9.74
N VAL A 246 26.51 4.48 10.81
CA VAL A 246 25.13 4.11 11.17
C VAL A 246 24.23 5.33 11.18
N VAL A 247 23.04 5.19 10.59
CA VAL A 247 22.00 6.22 10.63
C VAL A 247 20.98 5.91 11.72
N PHE A 248 20.73 6.90 12.57
CA PHE A 248 19.80 6.83 13.69
C PHE A 248 18.93 8.08 13.78
N ASN A 249 17.82 7.97 14.49
CA ASN A 249 16.88 9.08 14.66
C ASN A 249 17.40 10.00 15.76
N TYR A 250 17.28 11.31 15.55
CA TYR A 250 17.76 12.28 16.50
C TYR A 250 16.90 12.26 17.77
N PRO A 251 17.48 12.23 18.99
CA PRO A 251 16.71 12.11 20.23
C PRO A 251 15.69 13.24 20.47
N GLU A 252 15.96 14.46 20.02
CA GLU A 252 14.98 15.56 20.06
C GLU A 252 14.00 15.56 18.88
N GLY A 253 13.89 14.45 18.14
CA GLY A 253 13.00 14.30 17.01
C GLY A 253 13.60 14.73 15.67
N ASP A 254 13.12 14.10 14.61
CA ASP A 254 13.68 14.22 13.25
C ASP A 254 13.10 15.43 12.46
N SER A 255 12.20 16.20 13.08
CA SER A 255 11.61 17.40 12.47
C SER A 255 12.37 18.63 12.95
N VAL A 256 13.11 19.23 12.02
CA VAL A 256 13.96 20.39 12.29
C VAL A 256 13.62 21.58 11.40
N TYR A 257 13.83 22.77 11.92
CA TYR A 257 13.84 24.01 11.17
C TYR A 257 15.28 24.37 10.84
N VAL A 258 15.62 24.40 9.56
CA VAL A 258 16.96 24.76 9.10
C VAL A 258 16.99 26.27 8.85
N PHE A 259 17.77 27.00 9.63
CA PHE A 259 18.06 28.42 9.40
C PHE A 259 19.53 28.60 9.00
N PRO A 260 19.90 29.68 8.29
CA PRO A 260 21.27 29.93 7.88
C PRO A 260 22.29 29.93 9.02
N GLU A 261 21.88 30.37 10.22
CA GLU A 261 22.76 30.43 11.40
C GLU A 261 22.85 29.08 12.13
N ARG A 262 21.71 28.43 12.37
CA ARG A 262 21.63 27.14 13.07
C ARG A 262 20.32 26.41 12.80
N THR A 263 20.38 25.10 12.88
CA THR A 263 19.20 24.23 12.87
C THR A 263 18.56 24.19 14.26
N TRP A 264 17.23 24.21 14.32
CA TRP A 264 16.45 24.13 15.57
C TRP A 264 15.50 22.94 15.56
N SER A 265 15.30 22.30 16.72
CA SER A 265 14.32 21.22 16.83
C SER A 265 12.89 21.79 16.88
N ILE A 266 11.89 20.96 16.56
CA ILE A 266 10.49 21.36 16.72
C ILE A 266 10.13 21.65 18.18
N TYR A 267 10.80 21.00 19.13
CA TYR A 267 10.59 21.26 20.56
C TYR A 267 11.16 22.61 20.98
N ASP A 268 12.25 23.07 20.37
CA ASP A 268 12.76 24.42 20.59
C ASP A 268 11.76 25.47 20.14
N TYR A 269 11.24 25.33 18.91
CA TYR A 269 10.19 26.22 18.38
C TYR A 269 8.96 26.27 19.32
N ARG A 270 8.48 25.10 19.77
CA ARG A 270 7.33 25.00 20.69
C ARG A 270 7.59 25.56 22.07
N ARG A 271 8.82 25.48 22.56
CA ARG A 271 9.27 26.10 23.81
C ARG A 271 9.38 27.62 23.70
N GLY A 272 9.15 28.20 22.51
CA GLY A 272 9.17 29.65 22.30
C GLY A 272 10.57 30.24 22.22
N THR A 273 11.60 29.42 21.98
CA THR A 273 12.98 29.90 21.84
C THR A 273 13.23 30.65 20.53
N ILE A 274 12.24 30.65 19.62
CA ILE A 274 12.28 31.27 18.29
C ILE A 274 11.14 32.29 18.17
N SER A 275 11.44 33.53 17.75
CA SER A 275 10.41 34.54 17.54
C SER A 275 9.54 34.25 16.28
N PRO A 276 8.21 34.43 16.32
CA PRO A 276 7.30 34.15 15.18
C PRO A 276 7.52 35.01 13.91
N ARG A 277 8.37 36.04 13.98
CA ARG A 277 8.75 36.86 12.80
C ARG A 277 9.81 36.16 11.95
N ARG A 278 10.82 35.54 12.56
CA ARG A 278 11.89 34.80 11.84
C ARG A 278 11.40 33.54 11.14
N ALA A 279 10.34 32.90 11.63
CA ALA A 279 9.80 31.68 11.02
C ALA A 279 9.07 31.93 9.68
N ARG A 280 8.57 33.14 9.44
CA ARG A 280 7.80 33.50 8.22
C ARG A 280 8.64 34.06 7.08
N GLU A 281 9.88 34.48 7.34
CA GLU A 281 10.75 35.10 6.32
C GLU A 281 11.39 34.08 5.37
N ILE A 282 11.18 32.77 5.60
CA ILE A 282 11.92 31.69 4.91
C ILE A 282 10.98 30.51 4.56
N THR A 283 9.69 30.77 4.33
CA THR A 283 8.78 29.76 3.75
C THR A 283 8.84 29.78 2.23
#